data_AF-A0A7Y6PWH6-F1
#
_entry.id   AF-A0A7Y6PWH6-F1
#
_cell.length_a   1.000
_cell.length_b   1.000
_cell.length_c   1.000
_cell.angle_alpha   90.00
_cell.angle_beta   90.00
_cell.angle_gamma   90.00
#
_symmetry.space_group_name_H-M   'P 1'
#
loop_
_entity.id
_entity.type
_entity.pdbx_description
1 polymer ?
#
loop_
_entity_poly.entity_id
_entity_poly.type
_entity_poly.pdbx_seq_one_letter_code
_entity_poly.pdbx_strand_id
1 'polypeptide(L)'
;MAASQPKVAGNATGAPLTLQELLELHPWPAEYQNESKIERLWIKELPGTPQTLWPFISDTSRMNRALGTAEMTFVEKEGKRYGSSKAGGVKHEWLEVPWNWVAEQWLTSLRIYERGFMRVNFAIHRLEPTPTGTRLYLYFGVIPRGALGSAAIRIGFPTIKRAYDRVLPALAAQLDRARPEVLQLPPPTLSDDAAARLEAGRKQLLAEAMPSEAVEKLVDYIRVGDDADLHRIQIRERARTWKIPEIDLLRTALHATRAGLLDLSWDTICPHCRGLRDETGKLSELQAASHCEVCAIDFTTDVPEAVEVTFRVHPSIRDVAELLYCSAEPARREHIRVQVAVGPGARATLAPALAPGRYTVWAGHRGGWYLDVDETGPGELVYEDHPEGTVVRANTRPTVTFENDGTDEELFTIERATWSDDALRPGMLLSFQEFRDLFSEDYIGADVKLAVGEQTLLFTDVVGSTAFYASRGDPAAFVEIKKHFDEVFAIVARNRGAVVKTIGDAVMATFVSPLDSLKASQQIHAAFHPARTDTPIRLRISLNTGPCIAVRLNANADFFGGTVNIAAKLQALAEGYQIAMSEATYRAPGVAEFLVEQNASLEELVYESKALKEPVAVRRWTVFREA
;
A
#
# COMPACT_ATOMS: atom_id res chain seq x y z
N MET A 1 -20.10 -38.85 6.76
CA MET A 1 -19.01 -39.79 7.11
C MET A 1 -17.85 -38.95 7.61
N ALA A 2 -17.39 -39.20 8.84
CA ALA A 2 -16.51 -38.30 9.58
C ALA A 2 -15.18 -38.04 8.85
N ALA A 3 -15.03 -36.82 8.32
CA ALA A 3 -13.75 -36.32 7.86
C ALA A 3 -12.85 -36.10 9.09
N SER A 4 -11.63 -36.64 9.03
CA SER A 4 -10.65 -36.56 10.11
C SER A 4 -10.30 -35.10 10.41
N GLN A 5 -10.39 -34.74 11.69
CA GLN A 5 -9.96 -33.47 12.26
C GLN A 5 -8.49 -33.15 11.89
N PRO A 6 -8.14 -31.93 11.46
CA PRO A 6 -6.75 -31.48 11.51
C PRO A 6 -6.37 -31.25 12.98
N LYS A 7 -5.51 -32.12 13.52
CA LYS A 7 -4.94 -31.94 14.86
C LYS A 7 -4.03 -30.72 14.87
N VAL A 8 -4.38 -29.70 15.64
CA VAL A 8 -3.46 -28.64 16.05
C VAL A 8 -2.48 -29.23 17.07
N ALA A 9 -1.33 -29.74 16.63
CA ALA A 9 -0.17 -29.97 17.48
C ALA A 9 1.09 -30.16 16.64
N GLY A 10 2.09 -29.31 16.86
CA GLY A 10 3.48 -29.68 16.56
C GLY A 10 3.81 -30.96 17.32
N ASN A 11 4.67 -31.79 16.75
CA ASN A 11 5.01 -33.07 17.35
C ASN A 11 5.65 -32.80 18.73
N ALA A 12 4.98 -33.20 19.82
CA ALA A 12 5.42 -32.96 21.20
C ALA A 12 6.82 -33.56 21.51
N THR A 13 7.34 -34.39 20.59
CA THR A 13 8.62 -35.07 20.67
C THR A 13 9.80 -34.30 20.04
N GLY A 14 9.54 -33.18 19.34
CA GLY A 14 10.56 -32.42 18.59
C GLY A 14 11.08 -33.13 17.32
N ALA A 15 10.65 -34.36 17.07
CA ALA A 15 11.00 -35.13 15.87
C ALA A 15 10.32 -34.54 14.61
N PRO A 16 10.97 -34.59 13.44
CA PRO A 16 10.35 -34.12 12.21
C PRO A 16 9.11 -34.94 11.84
N LEU A 17 8.03 -34.26 11.44
CA LEU A 17 6.86 -34.89 10.82
C LEU A 17 7.27 -35.84 9.68
N THR A 18 6.69 -37.03 9.70
CA THR A 18 6.71 -37.98 8.59
C THR A 18 5.85 -37.47 7.43
N LEU A 19 6.00 -38.09 6.25
CA LEU A 19 5.15 -37.78 5.10
C LEU A 19 3.66 -37.99 5.41
N GLN A 20 3.33 -39.07 6.13
CA GLN A 20 1.96 -39.37 6.50
C GLN A 20 1.38 -38.30 7.43
N GLU A 21 2.10 -37.93 8.49
CA GLU A 21 1.65 -36.89 9.43
C GLU A 21 1.50 -35.53 8.73
N LEU A 22 2.41 -35.19 7.80
CA LEU A 22 2.29 -33.96 7.02
C LEU A 22 1.02 -33.95 6.14
N LEU A 23 0.70 -35.08 5.50
CA LEU A 23 -0.49 -35.22 4.66
C LEU A 23 -1.78 -35.38 5.47
N GLU A 24 -1.73 -35.79 6.74
CA GLU A 24 -2.87 -35.73 7.65
C GLU A 24 -3.21 -34.28 8.01
N LEU A 25 -2.21 -33.41 8.13
CA LEU A 25 -2.39 -31.97 8.35
C LEU A 25 -2.81 -31.22 7.07
N HIS A 26 -2.28 -31.65 5.91
CA HIS A 26 -2.48 -31.01 4.61
C HIS A 26 -2.89 -32.06 3.58
N PRO A 27 -4.13 -32.58 3.66
CA PRO A 27 -4.58 -33.66 2.78
C PRO A 27 -4.66 -33.20 1.33
N TRP A 28 -4.45 -34.15 0.42
CA TRP A 28 -4.82 -33.95 -0.97
C TRP A 28 -6.33 -33.66 -1.10
N PRO A 29 -6.74 -32.87 -2.09
CA PRO A 29 -8.15 -32.74 -2.44
C PRO A 29 -8.81 -34.11 -2.62
N ALA A 30 -10.03 -34.26 -2.12
CA ALA A 30 -10.75 -35.54 -2.07
C ALA A 30 -10.83 -36.22 -3.44
N GLU A 31 -11.01 -35.44 -4.50
CA GLU A 31 -11.07 -35.91 -5.89
C GLU A 31 -9.78 -36.61 -6.37
N TYR A 32 -8.62 -36.28 -5.79
CA TYR A 32 -7.32 -36.83 -6.17
C TYR A 32 -6.74 -37.80 -5.14
N GLN A 33 -7.38 -37.98 -3.99
CA GLN A 33 -6.81 -38.68 -2.83
C GLN A 33 -6.35 -40.11 -3.15
N ASN A 34 -7.11 -40.81 -3.99
CA ASN A 34 -6.84 -42.21 -4.36
C ASN A 34 -6.02 -42.40 -5.66
N GLU A 35 -5.64 -41.32 -6.34
CA GLU A 35 -4.83 -41.42 -7.56
C GLU A 35 -3.37 -41.80 -7.29
N SER A 36 -2.70 -42.42 -8.26
CA SER A 36 -1.27 -42.74 -8.16
C SER A 36 -0.42 -41.47 -8.25
N LYS A 37 0.45 -41.26 -7.26
CA LYS A 37 1.24 -40.04 -7.09
C LYS A 37 2.73 -40.32 -7.12
N ILE A 38 3.50 -39.32 -7.54
CA ILE A 38 4.94 -39.25 -7.33
C ILE A 38 5.19 -38.18 -6.27
N GLU A 39 5.72 -38.60 -5.13
CA GLU A 39 5.79 -37.76 -3.94
C GLU A 39 7.23 -37.58 -3.45
N ARG A 40 7.56 -36.36 -3.04
CA ARG A 40 8.85 -36.01 -2.44
C ARG A 40 8.61 -35.11 -1.25
N LEU A 41 9.22 -35.45 -0.12
CA LEU A 41 9.31 -34.61 1.06
C LEU A 41 10.78 -34.28 1.32
N TRP A 42 11.10 -33.00 1.41
CA TRP A 42 12.41 -32.52 1.85
C TRP A 42 12.22 -31.70 3.12
N ILE A 43 13.08 -31.94 4.11
CA ILE A 43 13.06 -31.27 5.41
C ILE A 43 14.38 -30.51 5.55
N LYS A 44 14.29 -29.24 5.95
CA LYS A 44 15.42 -28.32 6.03
C LYS A 44 15.37 -27.55 7.34
N GLU A 45 16.49 -27.53 8.05
CA GLU A 45 16.65 -26.70 9.24
C GLU A 45 17.27 -25.36 8.81
N LEU A 46 16.63 -24.25 9.18
CA LEU A 46 17.05 -22.90 8.82
C LEU A 46 17.17 -22.03 10.08
N PRO A 47 18.12 -21.10 10.14
CA PRO A 47 18.17 -20.09 11.20
C PRO A 47 16.99 -19.11 11.08
N GLY A 48 16.65 -18.47 12.20
CA GLY A 48 15.53 -17.52 12.27
C GLY A 48 14.20 -18.15 12.66
N THR A 49 13.21 -17.29 12.91
CA THR A 49 11.85 -17.70 13.29
C THR A 49 10.96 -17.83 12.05
N PRO A 50 9.77 -18.47 12.16
CA PRO A 50 8.82 -18.52 11.07
C PRO A 50 8.44 -17.11 10.56
N GLN A 51 8.34 -16.12 11.46
CA GLN A 51 8.11 -14.71 11.12
C GLN A 51 9.17 -14.18 10.16
N THR A 52 10.45 -14.43 10.46
CA THR A 52 11.56 -13.92 9.64
C THR A 52 11.73 -14.67 8.33
N LEU A 53 11.29 -15.93 8.26
CA LEU A 53 11.40 -16.76 7.05
C LEU A 53 10.20 -16.61 6.12
N TRP A 54 9.03 -16.28 6.66
CA TRP A 54 7.78 -16.22 5.89
C TRP A 54 7.86 -15.35 4.64
N PRO A 55 8.42 -14.12 4.65
CA PRO A 55 8.51 -13.29 3.45
C PRO A 55 9.24 -14.00 2.28
N PHE A 56 10.24 -14.82 2.59
CA PHE A 56 11.03 -15.55 1.59
C PHE A 56 10.36 -16.83 1.09
N ILE A 57 9.57 -17.49 1.96
CA ILE A 57 8.91 -18.75 1.64
C ILE A 57 7.56 -18.50 0.95
N SER A 58 6.89 -17.41 1.30
CA SER A 58 5.63 -17.00 0.68
C SER A 58 5.81 -16.26 -0.64
N ASP A 59 6.99 -15.69 -0.92
CA ASP A 59 7.36 -15.15 -2.24
C ASP A 59 7.87 -16.29 -3.14
N THR A 60 6.90 -17.09 -3.61
CA THR A 60 7.18 -18.20 -4.50
C THR A 60 7.78 -17.73 -5.82
N SER A 61 7.50 -16.49 -6.25
CA SER A 61 8.01 -15.94 -7.49
C SER A 61 9.52 -15.71 -7.47
N ARG A 62 10.03 -15.05 -6.42
CA ARG A 62 11.48 -14.90 -6.23
C ARG A 62 12.16 -16.21 -5.94
N MET A 63 11.54 -17.08 -5.13
CA MET A 63 12.07 -18.42 -4.90
C MET A 63 12.23 -19.19 -6.21
N ASN A 64 11.21 -19.18 -7.07
CA ASN A 64 11.22 -19.83 -8.37
C ASN A 64 12.30 -19.29 -9.31
N ARG A 65 12.55 -17.97 -9.32
CA ARG A 65 13.70 -17.35 -10.02
C ARG A 65 15.04 -17.81 -9.47
N ALA A 66 15.21 -17.78 -8.14
CA ALA A 66 16.45 -18.22 -7.49
C ALA A 66 16.77 -19.69 -7.79
N LEU A 67 15.74 -20.52 -7.90
CA LEU A 67 15.83 -21.93 -8.25
C LEU A 67 16.12 -22.16 -9.74
N GLY A 68 15.95 -21.13 -10.59
CA GLY A 68 16.12 -21.23 -12.05
C GLY A 68 14.99 -21.99 -12.74
N THR A 69 13.77 -21.89 -12.23
CA THR A 69 12.59 -22.53 -12.83
C THR A 69 12.12 -21.78 -14.09
N ALA A 70 11.33 -22.48 -14.92
CA ALA A 70 10.78 -21.88 -16.13
C ALA A 70 9.81 -20.74 -15.78
N GLU A 71 9.93 -19.65 -16.53
CA GLU A 71 9.04 -18.50 -16.46
C GLU A 71 7.58 -18.91 -16.76
N MET A 72 6.64 -18.25 -16.09
CA MET A 72 5.22 -18.52 -16.18
C MET A 72 4.49 -17.26 -16.64
N THR A 73 3.42 -17.45 -17.39
CA THR A 73 2.53 -16.37 -17.84
C THR A 73 1.13 -16.64 -17.31
N PHE A 74 0.44 -15.62 -16.81
CA PHE A 74 -0.91 -15.78 -16.29
C PHE A 74 -1.92 -14.94 -17.05
N VAL A 75 -3.12 -15.48 -17.23
CA VAL A 75 -4.27 -14.77 -17.81
C VAL A 75 -5.51 -15.08 -16.99
N GLU A 76 -6.30 -14.05 -16.69
CA GLU A 76 -7.63 -14.20 -16.05
C GLU A 76 -8.70 -14.26 -17.15
N LYS A 77 -9.58 -15.25 -17.07
CA LYS A 77 -10.69 -15.49 -18.00
C LYS A 77 -11.86 -16.12 -17.25
N GLU A 78 -13.05 -15.53 -17.39
CA GLU A 78 -14.29 -16.06 -16.79
C GLU A 78 -14.18 -16.24 -15.25
N GLY A 79 -13.53 -15.30 -14.56
CA GLY A 79 -13.30 -15.36 -13.11
C GLY A 79 -12.32 -16.45 -12.66
N LYS A 80 -11.65 -17.13 -13.61
CA LYS A 80 -10.66 -18.18 -13.36
C LYS A 80 -9.29 -17.74 -13.86
N ARG A 81 -8.25 -18.22 -13.19
CA ARG A 81 -6.87 -17.89 -13.53
C ARG A 81 -6.17 -19.05 -14.21
N TYR A 82 -5.60 -18.79 -15.38
CA TYR A 82 -4.86 -19.78 -16.16
C TYR A 82 -3.39 -19.43 -16.21
N GLY A 83 -2.53 -20.40 -15.89
CA GLY A 83 -1.09 -20.31 -16.01
C GLY A 83 -0.55 -21.08 -17.20
N SER A 84 0.52 -20.59 -17.82
CA SER A 84 1.24 -21.31 -18.87
C SER A 84 2.76 -21.19 -18.70
N SER A 85 3.50 -22.22 -19.07
CA SER A 85 4.97 -22.22 -19.04
C SER A 85 5.55 -23.19 -20.06
N LYS A 86 6.85 -23.05 -20.36
CA LYS A 86 7.57 -23.98 -21.23
C LYS A 86 8.71 -24.64 -20.47
N ALA A 87 8.54 -25.91 -20.11
CA ALA A 87 9.53 -26.69 -19.38
C ALA A 87 9.99 -27.88 -20.22
N GLY A 88 11.32 -28.06 -20.36
CA GLY A 88 11.88 -29.17 -21.15
C GLY A 88 11.41 -29.19 -22.61
N GLY A 89 11.14 -28.02 -23.20
CA GLY A 89 10.62 -27.88 -24.57
C GLY A 89 9.12 -28.12 -24.73
N VAL A 90 8.41 -28.57 -23.69
CA VAL A 90 6.97 -28.86 -23.71
C VAL A 90 6.19 -27.70 -23.11
N LYS A 91 5.05 -27.36 -23.75
CA LYS A 91 4.11 -26.37 -23.23
C LYS A 91 3.26 -26.99 -22.12
N HIS A 92 3.21 -26.32 -20.98
CA HIS A 92 2.33 -26.63 -19.86
C HIS A 92 1.28 -25.52 -19.75
N GLU A 93 0.04 -25.93 -19.50
CA GLU A 93 -1.10 -25.03 -19.28
C GLU A 93 -1.93 -25.61 -18.13
N TRP A 94 -2.33 -24.76 -17.19
CA TRP A 94 -3.07 -25.17 -16.00
C TRP A 94 -4.06 -24.11 -15.54
N LEU A 95 -5.09 -24.57 -14.83
CA LEU A 95 -5.94 -23.75 -13.97
C LEU A 95 -5.24 -23.59 -12.61
N GLU A 96 -5.08 -22.34 -12.17
CA GLU A 96 -4.59 -21.97 -10.84
C GLU A 96 -5.81 -21.82 -9.92
N VAL A 97 -5.97 -22.74 -8.97
CA VAL A 97 -7.04 -22.66 -7.96
C VAL A 97 -6.57 -21.81 -6.77
N PRO A 98 -7.48 -21.26 -5.93
CA PRO A 98 -7.09 -20.53 -4.74
C PRO A 98 -6.16 -21.34 -3.84
N TRP A 99 -5.06 -20.71 -3.44
CA TRP A 99 -4.12 -21.31 -2.50
C TRP A 99 -4.65 -21.22 -1.07
N ASN A 100 -4.22 -22.14 -0.22
CA ASN A 100 -4.54 -22.09 1.20
C ASN A 100 -3.29 -21.69 1.97
N TRP A 101 -3.41 -20.82 2.96
CA TRP A 101 -2.31 -20.53 3.86
C TRP A 101 -2.77 -20.05 5.23
N VAL A 102 -1.87 -20.24 6.19
CA VAL A 102 -1.83 -19.49 7.44
C VAL A 102 -0.47 -18.83 7.49
N ALA A 103 -0.48 -17.50 7.51
CA ALA A 103 0.74 -16.71 7.47
C ALA A 103 1.70 -17.11 8.61
N GLU A 104 2.98 -17.18 8.27
CA GLU A 104 4.07 -17.61 9.17
C GLU A 104 3.97 -19.07 9.63
N GLN A 105 3.12 -19.88 9.03
CA GLN A 105 2.97 -21.29 9.38
C GLN A 105 3.07 -22.20 8.16
N TRP A 106 2.21 -22.02 7.17
CA TRP A 106 2.21 -22.90 6.00
C TRP A 106 1.43 -22.30 4.83
N LEU A 107 1.74 -22.79 3.63
CA LEU A 107 0.93 -22.60 2.42
C LEU A 107 0.83 -23.91 1.65
N THR A 108 -0.30 -24.10 0.98
CA THR A 108 -0.50 -25.17 0.00
C THR A 108 -0.90 -24.58 -1.34
N SER A 109 -0.39 -25.18 -2.41
CA SER A 109 -0.71 -24.79 -3.79
C SER A 109 -1.13 -26.02 -4.57
N LEU A 110 -2.20 -25.87 -5.37
CA LEU A 110 -2.72 -26.90 -6.25
C LEU A 110 -2.81 -26.33 -7.66
N ARG A 111 -2.31 -27.07 -8.64
CA ARG A 111 -2.39 -26.71 -10.07
C ARG A 111 -2.98 -27.87 -10.85
N ILE A 112 -4.04 -27.59 -11.61
CA ILE A 112 -4.76 -28.58 -12.41
C ILE A 112 -4.39 -28.36 -13.88
N TYR A 113 -3.57 -29.25 -14.42
CA TYR A 113 -2.95 -29.10 -15.73
C TYR A 113 -3.83 -29.64 -16.86
N GLU A 114 -4.18 -28.77 -17.80
CA GLU A 114 -4.83 -29.12 -19.06
C GLU A 114 -3.81 -29.70 -20.06
N ARG A 115 -2.57 -29.20 -20.04
CA ARG A 115 -1.47 -29.67 -20.92
C ARG A 115 -0.14 -29.87 -20.17
N GLY A 116 0.76 -30.67 -20.75
CA GLY A 116 2.10 -30.95 -20.20
C GLY A 116 2.27 -32.37 -19.61
N PHE A 117 3.34 -32.57 -18.82
CA PHE A 117 3.70 -33.89 -18.27
C PHE A 117 2.87 -34.36 -17.08
N MET A 118 2.13 -33.47 -16.42
CA MET A 118 1.34 -33.77 -15.23
C MET A 118 -0.13 -33.42 -15.44
N ARG A 119 -1.02 -34.06 -14.67
CA ARG A 119 -2.43 -33.71 -14.52
C ARG A 119 -2.65 -32.80 -13.33
N VAL A 120 -1.96 -33.07 -12.22
CA VAL A 120 -2.08 -32.30 -10.99
C VAL A 120 -0.72 -32.15 -10.35
N ASN A 121 -0.43 -30.96 -9.83
CA ASN A 121 0.69 -30.69 -8.94
C ASN A 121 0.14 -30.14 -7.62
N PHE A 122 0.56 -30.72 -6.51
CA PHE A 122 0.25 -30.27 -5.16
C PHE A 122 1.54 -30.05 -4.38
N ALA A 123 1.71 -28.87 -3.80
CA ALA A 123 2.88 -28.55 -3.00
C ALA A 123 2.49 -27.98 -1.64
N ILE A 124 3.27 -28.35 -0.62
CA ILE A 124 3.12 -27.85 0.75
C ILE A 124 4.46 -27.24 1.17
N HIS A 125 4.42 -25.99 1.63
CA HIS A 125 5.52 -25.36 2.36
C HIS A 125 5.04 -25.12 3.79
N ARG A 126 5.72 -25.72 4.77
CA ARG A 126 5.36 -25.57 6.19
C ARG A 126 6.57 -25.20 7.02
N LEU A 127 6.38 -24.24 7.92
CA LEU A 127 7.34 -23.76 8.90
C LEU A 127 6.95 -24.28 10.28
N GLU A 128 7.87 -24.94 10.94
CA GLU A 128 7.73 -25.38 12.33
C GLU A 128 8.84 -24.73 13.17
N PRO A 129 8.52 -23.92 14.19
CA PRO A 129 9.53 -23.35 15.06
C PRO A 129 10.27 -24.46 15.83
N THR A 130 11.59 -24.34 15.93
CA THR A 130 12.45 -25.22 16.73
C THR A 130 13.20 -24.39 17.78
N PRO A 131 13.83 -25.00 18.80
CA PRO A 131 14.61 -24.26 19.79
C PRO A 131 15.76 -23.42 19.22
N THR A 132 16.26 -23.75 18.02
CA THR A 132 17.45 -23.12 17.42
C THR A 132 17.18 -22.41 16.09
N GLY A 133 15.92 -22.40 15.63
CA GLY A 133 15.55 -21.84 14.34
C GLY A 133 14.18 -22.32 13.89
N THR A 134 14.05 -22.66 12.61
CA THR A 134 12.80 -23.11 12.01
C THR A 134 13.05 -24.28 11.07
N ARG A 135 12.21 -25.30 11.18
CA ARG A 135 12.19 -26.43 10.27
C ARG A 135 11.21 -26.16 9.14
N LEU A 136 11.73 -26.17 7.91
CA LEU A 136 10.99 -26.02 6.68
C LEU A 136 10.71 -27.40 6.07
N TYR A 137 9.44 -27.71 5.87
CA TYR A 137 8.95 -28.85 5.11
C TYR A 137 8.60 -28.42 3.70
N LEU A 138 9.18 -29.10 2.71
CA LEU A 138 8.91 -28.92 1.29
C LEU A 138 8.38 -30.23 0.73
N TYR A 139 7.06 -30.29 0.53
CA TYR A 139 6.42 -31.41 -0.13
C TYR A 139 6.04 -31.06 -1.55
N PHE A 140 6.29 -32.00 -2.46
CA PHE A 140 5.85 -31.95 -3.84
C PHE A 140 5.22 -33.29 -4.21
N GLY A 141 3.97 -33.23 -4.64
CA GLY A 141 3.17 -34.36 -5.05
C GLY A 141 2.63 -34.14 -6.45
N VAL A 142 2.86 -35.10 -7.35
CA VAL A 142 2.47 -34.96 -8.76
C VAL A 142 1.69 -36.18 -9.24
N ILE A 143 0.57 -35.94 -9.91
CA ILE A 143 -0.17 -36.96 -10.66
C ILE A 143 0.30 -36.90 -12.12
N PRO A 144 1.05 -37.90 -12.61
CA PRO A 144 1.66 -37.86 -13.94
C PRO A 144 0.63 -38.07 -15.07
N ARG A 145 0.88 -37.48 -16.24
CA ARG A 145 0.16 -37.78 -17.48
C ARG A 145 0.85 -38.93 -18.21
N GLY A 146 0.34 -40.15 -17.97
CA GLY A 146 0.85 -41.37 -18.61
C GLY A 146 2.28 -41.75 -18.22
N ALA A 147 2.82 -42.79 -18.87
CA ALA A 147 4.13 -43.33 -18.56
C ALA A 147 5.28 -42.36 -18.89
N LEU A 148 5.18 -41.64 -20.02
CA LEU A 148 6.19 -40.65 -20.44
C LEU A 148 6.26 -39.47 -19.45
N GLY A 149 5.11 -38.95 -19.03
CA GLY A 149 5.05 -37.90 -18.02
C GLY A 149 5.66 -38.35 -16.69
N SER A 150 5.34 -39.57 -16.25
CA SER A 150 5.92 -40.17 -15.04
C SER A 150 7.46 -40.23 -15.09
N ALA A 151 8.03 -40.66 -16.23
CA ALA A 151 9.47 -40.68 -16.43
C ALA A 151 10.09 -39.26 -16.38
N ALA A 152 9.50 -38.30 -17.11
CA ALA A 152 9.97 -36.92 -17.13
C ALA A 152 10.00 -36.27 -15.73
N ILE A 153 8.92 -36.47 -14.95
CA ILE A 153 8.81 -35.95 -13.58
C ILE A 153 9.90 -36.53 -12.67
N ARG A 154 10.14 -37.85 -12.74
CA ARG A 154 11.18 -38.53 -11.94
C ARG A 154 12.59 -38.01 -12.26
N ILE A 155 12.85 -37.68 -13.52
CA ILE A 155 14.12 -37.10 -13.98
C ILE A 155 14.28 -35.65 -13.50
N GLY A 156 13.19 -34.88 -13.45
CA GLY A 156 13.21 -33.47 -13.04
C GLY A 156 13.45 -33.25 -11.53
N PHE A 157 12.90 -34.11 -10.67
CA PHE A 157 12.95 -33.94 -9.21
C PHE A 157 14.37 -33.74 -8.62
N PRO A 158 15.39 -34.54 -8.99
CA PRO A 158 16.75 -34.35 -8.52
C PRO A 158 17.34 -32.98 -8.85
N THR A 159 16.91 -32.35 -9.95
CA THR A 159 17.36 -31.00 -10.34
C THR A 159 16.74 -29.94 -9.41
N ILE A 160 15.43 -30.05 -9.14
CA ILE A 160 14.73 -29.15 -8.21
C ILE A 160 15.33 -29.26 -6.81
N LYS A 161 15.57 -30.49 -6.33
CA LYS A 161 16.20 -30.72 -5.01
C LYS A 161 17.56 -30.01 -4.91
N ARG A 162 18.42 -30.19 -5.92
CA ARG A 162 19.74 -29.54 -5.98
C ARG A 162 19.64 -28.02 -5.98
N ALA A 163 18.62 -27.45 -6.64
CA ALA A 163 18.38 -26.02 -6.62
C ALA A 163 18.03 -25.53 -5.21
N TYR A 164 17.13 -26.21 -4.48
CA TYR A 164 16.82 -25.87 -3.08
C TYR A 164 18.03 -26.06 -2.15
N ASP A 165 18.80 -27.13 -2.34
CA ASP A 165 20.03 -27.39 -1.57
C ASP A 165 21.07 -26.28 -1.75
N ARG A 166 21.03 -25.56 -2.88
CA ARG A 166 21.90 -24.41 -3.18
C ARG A 166 21.33 -23.09 -2.63
N VAL A 167 20.03 -22.83 -2.82
CA VAL A 167 19.41 -21.52 -2.52
C VAL A 167 19.17 -21.33 -1.02
N LEU A 168 18.68 -22.35 -0.32
CA LEU A 168 18.29 -22.21 1.09
C LEU A 168 19.47 -21.86 2.03
N PRO A 169 20.69 -22.41 1.87
CA PRO A 169 21.84 -21.96 2.66
C PRO A 169 22.24 -20.50 2.39
N ALA A 170 22.10 -20.04 1.14
CA ALA A 170 22.38 -18.63 0.81
C ALA A 170 21.36 -17.70 1.47
N LEU A 171 20.08 -18.09 1.48
CA LEU A 171 19.04 -17.40 2.21
C LEU A 171 19.33 -17.33 3.72
N ALA A 172 19.72 -18.46 4.32
CA ALA A 172 20.11 -18.51 5.73
C ALA A 172 21.26 -17.54 6.06
N ALA A 173 22.28 -17.46 5.21
CA ALA A 173 23.40 -16.53 5.39
C ALA A 173 23.01 -15.04 5.24
N GLN A 174 21.96 -14.74 4.46
CA GLN A 174 21.44 -13.37 4.32
C GLN A 174 20.72 -12.89 5.58
N LEU A 175 19.96 -13.78 6.23
CA LEU A 175 19.27 -13.48 7.49
C LEU A 175 20.25 -13.04 8.60
N ASP A 176 21.44 -13.64 8.64
CA ASP A 176 22.47 -13.34 9.65
C ASP A 176 23.20 -12.00 9.41
N ARG A 177 23.28 -11.53 8.16
CA ARG A 177 24.22 -10.43 7.79
C ARG A 177 23.59 -9.05 7.65
N ALA A 178 22.28 -8.93 7.42
CA ALA A 178 21.63 -7.61 7.31
C ALA A 178 20.10 -7.62 7.45
N ARG A 179 19.46 -8.77 7.75
CA ARG A 179 18.00 -8.94 7.69
C ARG A 179 17.37 -8.26 6.46
N PRO A 180 17.75 -8.64 5.23
CA PRO A 180 16.94 -8.21 4.09
C PRO A 180 15.53 -8.77 4.29
N GLU A 181 14.48 -7.99 4.02
CA GLU A 181 13.10 -8.48 4.11
C GLU A 181 12.77 -9.46 2.97
N VAL A 182 13.65 -9.53 1.94
CA VAL A 182 13.41 -10.33 0.74
C VAL A 182 14.69 -10.94 0.16
N LEU A 183 14.53 -12.06 -0.58
CA LEU A 183 15.63 -12.79 -1.21
C LEU A 183 16.32 -11.93 -2.27
N GLN A 184 17.62 -11.66 -2.07
CA GLN A 184 18.40 -10.91 -3.05
C GLN A 184 18.90 -11.83 -4.18
N LEU A 185 18.51 -11.51 -5.41
CA LEU A 185 19.03 -12.13 -6.63
C LEU A 185 20.21 -11.31 -7.18
N PRO A 186 21.14 -11.92 -7.92
CA PRO A 186 22.18 -11.17 -8.64
C PRO A 186 21.55 -10.13 -9.56
N PRO A 187 22.08 -8.89 -9.60
CA PRO A 187 21.50 -7.84 -10.41
C PRO A 187 21.66 -8.14 -11.91
N PRO A 188 20.69 -7.74 -12.75
CA PRO A 188 20.86 -7.84 -14.19
C PRO A 188 21.97 -6.89 -14.67
N THR A 189 22.57 -7.21 -15.80
CA THR A 189 23.57 -6.35 -16.44
C THR A 189 22.87 -5.26 -17.25
N LEU A 190 23.15 -4.00 -16.93
CA LEU A 190 22.69 -2.86 -17.73
C LEU A 190 23.53 -2.76 -19.01
N SER A 191 22.90 -2.32 -20.11
CA SER A 191 23.65 -1.90 -21.30
C SER A 191 24.48 -0.65 -21.00
N ASP A 192 25.57 -0.43 -21.74
CA ASP A 192 26.40 0.78 -21.60
C ASP A 192 25.56 2.06 -21.75
N ASP A 193 24.60 2.01 -22.67
CA ASP A 193 23.62 3.05 -22.96
C ASP A 193 22.68 3.34 -21.78
N ALA A 194 22.20 2.31 -21.09
CA ALA A 194 21.36 2.45 -19.91
C ALA A 194 22.18 2.94 -18.71
N ALA A 195 23.40 2.42 -18.54
CA ALA A 195 24.32 2.86 -17.49
C ALA A 195 24.71 4.34 -17.64
N ALA A 196 24.95 4.79 -18.88
CA ALA A 196 25.25 6.19 -19.17
C ALA A 196 24.05 7.11 -18.87
N ARG A 197 22.83 6.70 -19.23
CA ARG A 197 21.60 7.43 -18.91
C ARG A 197 21.36 7.53 -17.40
N LEU A 198 21.54 6.42 -16.68
CA LEU A 198 21.41 6.39 -15.23
C LEU A 198 22.41 7.34 -14.55
N GLU A 199 23.66 7.36 -15.01
CA GLU A 199 24.69 8.27 -14.48
C GLU A 199 24.42 9.74 -14.86
N ALA A 200 23.89 10.01 -16.05
CA ALA A 200 23.47 11.36 -16.45
C ALA A 200 22.33 11.88 -15.57
N GLY A 201 21.30 11.06 -15.33
CA GLY A 201 20.19 11.41 -14.44
C GLY A 201 20.66 11.61 -12.99
N ARG A 202 21.56 10.75 -12.49
CA ARG A 202 22.21 10.94 -11.18
C ARG A 202 22.85 12.32 -11.06
N LYS A 203 23.65 12.73 -12.05
CA LYS A 203 24.30 14.05 -12.07
C LYS A 203 23.30 15.19 -12.12
N GLN A 204 22.22 15.05 -12.90
CA GLN A 204 21.14 16.03 -12.97
C GLN A 204 20.47 16.23 -11.61
N LEU A 205 20.09 15.14 -10.93
CA LEU A 205 19.44 15.21 -9.61
C LEU A 205 20.31 15.91 -8.57
N LEU A 206 21.62 15.62 -8.55
CA LEU A 206 22.57 16.29 -7.66
C LEU A 206 22.73 17.78 -8.01
N ALA A 207 22.69 18.14 -9.30
CA ALA A 207 22.74 19.53 -9.74
C ALA A 207 21.47 20.32 -9.39
N GLU A 208 20.31 19.65 -9.33
CA GLU A 208 19.02 20.18 -8.87
C GLU A 208 18.88 20.19 -7.34
N ALA A 209 19.99 19.99 -6.61
CA ALA A 209 20.04 20.00 -5.14
C ALA A 209 19.11 18.97 -4.47
N MET A 210 18.89 17.82 -5.10
CA MET A 210 18.25 16.69 -4.42
C MET A 210 19.18 16.11 -3.33
N PRO A 211 18.62 15.61 -2.22
CA PRO A 211 19.42 15.04 -1.13
C PRO A 211 20.31 13.90 -1.63
N SER A 212 21.62 14.02 -1.44
CA SER A 212 22.59 13.08 -2.02
C SER A 212 22.35 11.64 -1.58
N GLU A 213 22.00 11.42 -0.31
CA GLU A 213 21.69 10.09 0.20
C GLU A 213 20.50 9.45 -0.53
N ALA A 214 19.42 10.21 -0.75
CA ALA A 214 18.25 9.75 -1.49
C ALA A 214 18.59 9.43 -2.95
N VAL A 215 19.39 10.29 -3.61
CA VAL A 215 19.83 10.08 -4.99
C VAL A 215 20.66 8.81 -5.12
N GLU A 216 21.70 8.65 -4.30
CA GLU A 216 22.58 7.47 -4.39
C GLU A 216 21.81 6.18 -4.10
N LYS A 217 20.94 6.16 -3.06
CA LYS A 217 20.10 4.99 -2.76
C LYS A 217 19.14 4.63 -3.88
N LEU A 218 18.49 5.63 -4.49
CA LEU A 218 17.58 5.41 -5.61
C LEU A 218 18.34 4.88 -6.84
N VAL A 219 19.48 5.49 -7.18
CA VAL A 219 20.29 5.07 -8.34
C VAL A 219 20.85 3.67 -8.15
N ASP A 220 21.35 3.35 -6.95
CA ASP A 220 21.79 1.99 -6.62
C ASP A 220 20.64 1.00 -6.72
N TYR A 221 19.45 1.36 -6.22
CA TYR A 221 18.28 0.51 -6.31
C TYR A 221 17.83 0.27 -7.76
N ILE A 222 17.80 1.30 -8.60
CA ILE A 222 17.53 1.14 -10.04
C ILE A 222 18.58 0.23 -10.68
N ARG A 223 19.84 0.34 -10.26
CA ARG A 223 20.96 -0.43 -10.81
C ARG A 223 20.92 -1.91 -10.43
N VAL A 224 20.65 -2.22 -9.17
CA VAL A 224 20.83 -3.58 -8.62
C VAL A 224 19.58 -4.23 -8.06
N GLY A 225 18.48 -3.48 -7.96
CA GLY A 225 17.22 -3.95 -7.42
C GLY A 225 16.58 -5.04 -8.28
N ASP A 226 15.71 -5.82 -7.65
CA ASP A 226 14.95 -6.87 -8.32
C ASP A 226 13.88 -6.25 -9.23
N ASP A 227 13.73 -6.77 -10.45
CA ASP A 227 12.73 -6.29 -11.42
C ASP A 227 11.31 -6.26 -10.84
N ALA A 228 10.92 -7.25 -10.04
CA ALA A 228 9.58 -7.33 -9.48
C ALA A 228 9.29 -6.26 -8.41
N ASP A 229 10.33 -5.64 -7.85
CA ASP A 229 10.20 -4.47 -6.97
C ASP A 229 10.30 -3.15 -7.74
N LEU A 230 11.10 -3.13 -8.80
CA LEU A 230 11.31 -1.95 -9.65
C LEU A 230 10.12 -1.67 -10.59
N HIS A 231 9.28 -2.67 -10.83
CA HIS A 231 8.04 -2.52 -11.58
C HIS A 231 7.03 -1.64 -10.83
N ARG A 232 7.00 -1.74 -9.50
CA ARG A 232 6.04 -1.03 -8.64
C ARG A 232 6.73 -0.57 -7.35
N ILE A 233 7.39 0.58 -7.43
CA ILE A 233 8.14 1.19 -6.33
C ILE A 233 7.19 2.00 -5.45
N GLN A 234 6.98 1.52 -4.23
CA GLN A 234 6.27 2.25 -3.17
C GLN A 234 7.26 3.14 -2.41
N ILE A 235 7.22 4.45 -2.67
CA ILE A 235 8.22 5.38 -2.12
C ILE A 235 8.19 5.45 -0.60
N ARG A 236 7.02 5.39 0.04
CA ARG A 236 6.94 5.48 1.51
C ARG A 236 7.51 4.22 2.17
N GLU A 237 7.20 3.05 1.60
CA GLU A 237 7.84 1.78 2.00
C GLU A 237 9.36 1.90 1.92
N ARG A 238 9.88 2.33 0.74
CA ARG A 238 11.32 2.47 0.50
C ARG A 238 11.98 3.49 1.41
N ALA A 239 11.33 4.63 1.67
CA ALA A 239 11.81 5.64 2.59
C ALA A 239 12.04 5.06 3.99
N ARG A 240 11.10 4.26 4.50
CA ARG A 240 11.25 3.61 5.80
C ARG A 240 12.31 2.52 5.81
N THR A 241 12.34 1.65 4.79
CA THR A 241 13.37 0.60 4.67
C THR A 241 14.77 1.21 4.60
N TRP A 242 14.94 2.30 3.85
CA TRP A 242 16.23 2.98 3.69
C TRP A 242 16.53 3.98 4.79
N LYS A 243 15.56 4.26 5.67
CA LYS A 243 15.63 5.27 6.74
C LYS A 243 15.93 6.69 6.24
N ILE A 244 15.40 7.01 5.06
CA ILE A 244 15.46 8.35 4.45
C ILE A 244 14.14 9.07 4.78
N PRO A 245 14.13 10.39 5.06
CA PRO A 245 12.89 11.14 5.20
C PRO A 245 11.99 10.96 3.97
N GLU A 246 10.71 10.63 4.18
CA GLU A 246 9.76 10.32 3.11
C GLU A 246 9.67 11.44 2.06
N ILE A 247 9.63 12.70 2.51
CA ILE A 247 9.59 13.89 1.65
C ILE A 247 10.84 14.01 0.78
N ASP A 248 12.02 13.72 1.33
CA ASP A 248 13.28 13.81 0.59
C ASP A 248 13.33 12.77 -0.53
N LEU A 249 12.88 11.55 -0.24
CA LEU A 249 12.83 10.48 -1.25
C LEU A 249 11.73 10.74 -2.29
N LEU A 250 10.55 11.21 -1.87
CA LEU A 250 9.47 11.57 -2.79
C LEU A 250 9.88 12.68 -3.75
N ARG A 251 10.50 13.75 -3.24
CA ARG A 251 11.02 14.84 -4.07
C ARG A 251 12.05 14.30 -5.06
N THR A 252 12.99 13.48 -4.59
CA THR A 252 14.00 12.85 -5.45
C THR A 252 13.36 11.99 -6.55
N ALA A 253 12.32 11.21 -6.23
CA ALA A 253 11.62 10.36 -7.20
C ALA A 253 10.85 11.15 -8.27
N LEU A 254 10.21 12.27 -7.88
CA LEU A 254 9.52 13.16 -8.83
C LEU A 254 10.50 13.82 -9.81
N HIS A 255 11.63 14.31 -9.31
CA HIS A 255 12.70 14.83 -10.17
C HIS A 255 13.33 13.72 -11.03
N ALA A 256 13.48 12.51 -10.49
CA ALA A 256 13.98 11.36 -11.25
C ALA A 256 13.04 10.98 -12.40
N THR A 257 11.73 11.21 -12.23
CA THR A 257 10.75 11.04 -13.30
C THR A 257 10.98 12.06 -14.43
N ARG A 258 11.23 13.33 -14.09
CA ARG A 258 11.56 14.38 -15.08
C ARG A 258 12.93 14.17 -15.74
N ALA A 259 13.86 13.52 -15.05
CA ALA A 259 15.16 13.11 -15.58
C ALA A 259 15.08 11.82 -16.45
N GLY A 260 13.90 11.22 -16.61
CA GLY A 260 13.70 10.00 -17.41
C GLY A 260 14.30 8.74 -16.78
N LEU A 261 14.49 8.73 -15.46
CA LEU A 261 14.92 7.54 -14.71
C LEU A 261 13.73 6.71 -14.22
N LEU A 262 12.63 7.39 -13.91
CA LEU A 262 11.39 6.78 -13.43
C LEU A 262 10.20 7.22 -14.28
N ASP A 263 9.12 6.45 -14.19
CA ASP A 263 7.77 6.83 -14.60
C ASP A 263 6.87 6.89 -13.37
N LEU A 264 5.95 7.86 -13.35
CA LEU A 264 4.88 7.95 -12.35
C LEU A 264 3.70 7.10 -12.81
N SER A 265 3.06 6.38 -11.88
CA SER A 265 1.88 5.55 -12.16
C SER A 265 0.77 5.77 -11.14
N TRP A 266 -0.45 5.87 -11.64
CA TRP A 266 -1.69 5.91 -10.89
C TRP A 266 -2.34 4.53 -11.00
N ASP A 267 -2.27 3.79 -9.90
CA ASP A 267 -2.63 2.39 -9.81
C ASP A 267 -4.00 2.24 -9.14
N THR A 268 -4.97 1.66 -9.82
CA THR A 268 -6.29 1.35 -9.26
C THR A 268 -6.23 0.02 -8.52
N ILE A 269 -6.59 0.02 -7.23
CA ILE A 269 -6.50 -1.12 -6.32
C ILE A 269 -7.90 -1.59 -5.94
N CYS A 270 -8.14 -2.90 -6.07
CA CYS A 270 -9.40 -3.51 -5.63
C CYS A 270 -9.57 -3.37 -4.10
N PRO A 271 -10.70 -2.85 -3.59
CA PRO A 271 -10.88 -2.66 -2.16
C PRO A 271 -10.99 -3.97 -1.36
N HIS A 272 -11.29 -5.08 -2.04
CA HIS A 272 -11.44 -6.40 -1.41
C HIS A 272 -10.10 -7.16 -1.37
N CYS A 273 -9.50 -7.49 -2.53
CA CYS A 273 -8.24 -8.27 -2.54
C CYS A 273 -6.97 -7.43 -2.47
N ARG A 274 -7.09 -6.10 -2.51
CA ARG A 274 -5.99 -5.12 -2.60
C ARG A 274 -5.03 -5.36 -3.77
N GLY A 275 -5.50 -6.07 -4.79
CA GLY A 275 -4.75 -6.33 -6.00
C GLY A 275 -4.86 -5.18 -7.00
N LEU A 276 -3.75 -4.89 -7.67
CA LEU A 276 -3.68 -3.96 -8.80
C LEU A 276 -4.64 -4.40 -9.92
N ARG A 277 -5.48 -3.48 -10.39
CA ARG A 277 -6.46 -3.71 -11.47
C ARG A 277 -6.10 -2.95 -12.73
N ASP A 278 -5.87 -1.65 -12.58
CA ASP A 278 -5.54 -0.75 -13.68
C ASP A 278 -4.28 0.03 -13.36
N GLU A 279 -3.50 0.30 -14.40
CA GLU A 279 -2.21 0.97 -14.34
C GLU A 279 -2.21 2.09 -15.37
N THR A 280 -2.05 3.34 -14.92
CA THR A 280 -2.11 4.49 -15.82
C THR A 280 -0.96 5.45 -15.56
N GLY A 281 -0.24 5.84 -16.61
CA GLY A 281 0.90 6.77 -16.49
C GLY A 281 0.50 8.23 -16.33
N LYS A 282 -0.78 8.55 -16.53
CA LYS A 282 -1.34 9.90 -16.40
C LYS A 282 -2.62 9.88 -15.59
N LEU A 283 -2.77 10.88 -14.73
CA LEU A 283 -3.97 11.09 -13.93
C LEU A 283 -5.22 11.29 -14.80
N SER A 284 -5.04 11.81 -16.01
CA SER A 284 -6.15 12.05 -16.95
C SER A 284 -6.74 10.76 -17.57
N GLU A 285 -5.97 9.67 -17.52
CA GLU A 285 -6.34 8.36 -18.08
C GLU A 285 -6.98 7.45 -17.01
N LEU A 286 -6.97 7.88 -15.73
CA LEU A 286 -7.60 7.17 -14.64
C LEU A 286 -9.11 7.00 -14.91
N GLN A 287 -9.63 5.81 -14.67
CA GLN A 287 -11.05 5.52 -14.83
C GLN A 287 -11.82 5.82 -13.54
N ALA A 288 -13.07 6.28 -13.65
CA ALA A 288 -13.90 6.57 -12.47
C ALA A 288 -14.39 5.31 -11.73
N ALA A 289 -14.42 4.19 -12.44
CA ALA A 289 -14.79 2.88 -11.92
C ALA A 289 -13.90 1.81 -12.54
N SER A 290 -13.73 0.71 -11.82
CA SER A 290 -12.96 -0.46 -12.22
C SER A 290 -13.70 -1.74 -11.81
N HIS A 291 -13.35 -2.84 -12.47
CA HIS A 291 -13.90 -4.16 -12.20
C HIS A 291 -12.78 -5.11 -11.77
N CYS A 292 -12.99 -5.85 -10.69
CA CYS A 292 -12.09 -6.92 -10.29
C CYS A 292 -12.63 -8.28 -10.74
N GLU A 293 -12.07 -8.88 -11.79
CA GLU A 293 -12.49 -10.21 -12.26
C GLU A 293 -12.36 -11.30 -11.20
N VAL A 294 -11.33 -11.22 -10.35
CA VAL A 294 -11.08 -12.20 -9.26
C VAL A 294 -12.11 -12.08 -8.14
N CYS A 295 -12.49 -10.85 -7.80
CA CYS A 295 -13.45 -10.60 -6.72
C CYS A 295 -14.89 -10.48 -7.23
N ALA A 296 -15.09 -10.47 -8.55
CA ALA A 296 -16.38 -10.22 -9.19
C ALA A 296 -17.12 -8.98 -8.62
N ILE A 297 -16.38 -7.90 -8.34
CA ILE A 297 -16.94 -6.64 -7.85
C ILE A 297 -16.61 -5.48 -8.78
N ASP A 298 -17.56 -4.55 -8.86
CA ASP A 298 -17.35 -3.21 -9.41
C ASP A 298 -17.09 -2.23 -8.26
N PHE A 299 -16.17 -1.30 -8.46
CA PHE A 299 -15.84 -0.29 -7.45
C PHE A 299 -15.38 1.02 -8.10
N THR A 300 -15.43 2.10 -7.34
CA THR A 300 -15.18 3.47 -7.80
C THR A 300 -13.89 4.04 -7.20
N THR A 301 -13.32 5.07 -7.83
CA THR A 301 -12.12 5.78 -7.35
C THR A 301 -12.43 6.90 -6.36
N ASP A 302 -13.67 6.98 -5.86
CA ASP A 302 -14.14 7.98 -4.90
C ASP A 302 -13.98 7.52 -3.44
N VAL A 303 -13.26 6.42 -3.22
CA VAL A 303 -12.76 6.01 -1.90
C VAL A 303 -11.25 6.24 -1.82
N PRO A 304 -10.71 6.80 -0.72
CA PRO A 304 -9.30 7.19 -0.63
C PRO A 304 -8.31 6.06 -0.90
N GLU A 305 -8.69 4.81 -0.60
CA GLU A 305 -7.85 3.63 -0.71
C GLU A 305 -7.82 3.02 -2.12
N ALA A 306 -8.75 3.40 -3.00
CA ALA A 306 -8.89 2.79 -4.33
C ALA A 306 -7.74 3.15 -5.29
N VAL A 307 -6.99 4.22 -5.01
CA VAL A 307 -5.88 4.65 -5.86
C VAL A 307 -4.61 4.76 -5.05
N GLU A 308 -3.54 4.20 -5.61
CA GLU A 308 -2.18 4.30 -5.11
C GLU A 308 -1.30 4.95 -6.17
N VAL A 309 -0.36 5.78 -5.73
CA VAL A 309 0.65 6.35 -6.62
C VAL A 309 1.95 5.61 -6.43
N THR A 310 2.49 5.07 -7.52
CA THR A 310 3.75 4.34 -7.51
C THR A 310 4.70 4.89 -8.55
N PHE A 311 5.97 4.49 -8.43
CA PHE A 311 6.99 4.82 -9.41
C PHE A 311 7.49 3.54 -10.05
N ARG A 312 7.96 3.65 -11.30
CA ARG A 312 8.47 2.53 -12.08
C ARG A 312 9.79 2.92 -12.69
N VAL A 313 10.69 1.98 -12.92
CA VAL A 313 11.89 2.28 -13.69
C VAL A 313 11.52 2.53 -15.15
N HIS A 314 11.99 3.65 -15.71
CA HIS A 314 11.70 3.96 -17.10
C HIS A 314 12.34 2.90 -18.04
N PRO A 315 11.64 2.40 -19.07
CA PRO A 315 12.12 1.34 -19.95
C PRO A 315 13.47 1.61 -20.64
N SER A 316 13.84 2.88 -20.82
CA SER A 316 15.16 3.23 -21.38
C SER A 316 16.34 2.91 -20.44
N ILE A 317 16.07 2.67 -19.16
CA ILE A 317 17.05 2.26 -18.17
C ILE A 317 16.99 0.74 -17.98
N ARG A 318 15.80 0.21 -17.69
CA ARG A 318 15.54 -1.22 -17.57
C ARG A 318 14.16 -1.53 -18.10
N ASP A 319 14.08 -2.52 -18.98
CA ASP A 319 12.79 -3.09 -19.40
C ASP A 319 12.32 -4.07 -18.32
N VAL A 320 11.53 -3.54 -17.38
CA VAL A 320 11.03 -4.27 -16.22
C VAL A 320 9.63 -4.79 -16.52
N ALA A 321 9.55 -5.97 -17.14
CA ALA A 321 8.28 -6.64 -17.36
C ALA A 321 7.64 -7.10 -16.03
N GLU A 322 6.31 -7.18 -16.00
CA GLU A 322 5.55 -7.80 -14.91
C GLU A 322 5.79 -9.32 -14.90
N LEU A 323 6.96 -9.73 -14.40
CA LEU A 323 7.36 -11.13 -14.37
C LEU A 323 6.75 -11.84 -13.16
N LEU A 324 5.52 -12.31 -13.31
CA LEU A 324 4.83 -13.11 -12.28
C LEU A 324 5.02 -14.61 -12.52
N TYR A 325 5.71 -15.27 -11.59
CA TYR A 325 5.81 -16.74 -11.55
C TYR A 325 4.63 -17.37 -10.80
N CYS A 326 4.09 -16.68 -9.81
CA CYS A 326 2.76 -16.95 -9.26
C CYS A 326 2.15 -15.70 -8.66
N SER A 327 0.94 -15.39 -9.06
CA SER A 327 0.15 -14.25 -8.60
C SER A 327 -0.82 -14.56 -7.46
N ALA A 328 -1.06 -15.84 -7.20
CA ALA A 328 -1.87 -16.33 -6.08
C ALA A 328 -1.05 -16.41 -4.79
N GLU A 329 0.19 -15.92 -4.82
CA GLU A 329 1.13 -16.10 -3.72
C GLU A 329 0.86 -15.16 -2.53
N PRO A 330 1.05 -15.64 -1.28
CA PRO A 330 0.73 -14.84 -0.10
C PRO A 330 1.61 -13.59 0.06
N ALA A 331 2.84 -13.57 -0.49
CA ALA A 331 3.73 -12.42 -0.38
C ALA A 331 3.16 -11.13 -1.01
N ARG A 332 2.31 -11.27 -2.04
CA ARG A 332 1.61 -10.12 -2.64
C ARG A 332 0.33 -9.74 -1.88
N ARG A 333 -0.06 -10.52 -0.87
CA ARG A 333 -1.30 -10.38 -0.09
C ARG A 333 -1.00 -10.43 1.41
N GLU A 334 0.04 -9.73 1.86
CA GLU A 334 0.52 -9.80 3.25
C GLU A 334 -0.55 -9.47 4.30
N HIS A 335 -1.52 -8.61 3.93
CA HIS A 335 -2.67 -8.27 4.75
C HIS A 335 -3.54 -9.48 5.07
N ILE A 336 -3.63 -10.48 4.18
CA ILE A 336 -4.39 -11.71 4.37
C ILE A 336 -3.55 -12.70 5.20
N ARG A 337 -3.95 -12.87 6.46
CA ARG A 337 -3.24 -13.75 7.41
C ARG A 337 -3.71 -15.19 7.34
N VAL A 338 -4.95 -15.40 6.93
CA VAL A 338 -5.53 -16.73 6.72
C VAL A 338 -6.31 -16.69 5.41
N GLN A 339 -6.09 -17.69 4.57
CA GLN A 339 -6.97 -17.99 3.43
C GLN A 339 -7.15 -19.50 3.37
N VAL A 340 -8.39 -19.97 3.37
CA VAL A 340 -8.69 -21.40 3.28
C VAL A 340 -9.98 -21.65 2.48
N ALA A 341 -9.88 -22.48 1.46
CA ALA A 341 -11.01 -23.02 0.72
C ALA A 341 -11.58 -24.22 1.48
N VAL A 342 -12.88 -24.21 1.74
CA VAL A 342 -13.59 -25.26 2.45
C VAL A 342 -14.67 -25.80 1.52
N GLY A 343 -14.58 -27.09 1.19
CA GLY A 343 -15.57 -27.75 0.34
C GLY A 343 -16.96 -27.84 0.98
N PRO A 344 -18.01 -28.11 0.20
CA PRO A 344 -19.39 -28.15 0.68
C PRO A 344 -19.59 -29.23 1.75
N GLY A 345 -20.23 -28.86 2.87
CA GLY A 345 -20.44 -29.70 4.04
C GLY A 345 -19.18 -30.06 4.83
N ALA A 346 -18.04 -29.45 4.50
CA ALA A 346 -16.77 -29.67 5.17
C ALA A 346 -16.51 -28.60 6.27
N ARG A 347 -15.51 -28.90 7.11
CA ARG A 347 -15.01 -27.97 8.13
C ARG A 347 -13.49 -27.89 8.07
N ALA A 348 -12.95 -26.73 8.39
CA ALA A 348 -11.52 -26.51 8.56
C ALA A 348 -11.25 -25.84 9.91
N THR A 349 -10.40 -26.44 10.74
CA THR A 349 -10.00 -25.87 12.04
C THR A 349 -8.53 -25.48 12.00
N LEU A 350 -8.24 -24.20 12.23
CA LEU A 350 -6.93 -23.58 12.11
C LEU A 350 -6.56 -22.88 13.42
N ALA A 351 -5.25 -22.69 13.67
CA ALA A 351 -4.76 -21.93 14.82
C ALA A 351 -3.79 -20.83 14.36
N PRO A 352 -4.29 -19.76 13.70
CA PRO A 352 -3.44 -18.68 13.23
C PRO A 352 -2.77 -17.91 14.37
N ALA A 353 -1.56 -17.40 14.11
CA ALA A 353 -0.94 -16.40 14.97
C ALA A 353 -1.32 -15.01 14.43
N LEU A 354 -2.15 -14.29 15.18
CA LEU A 354 -2.65 -12.97 14.82
C LEU A 354 -2.06 -11.95 15.80
N ALA A 355 -1.31 -10.98 15.28
CA ALA A 355 -0.82 -9.86 16.08
C ALA A 355 -2.01 -9.03 16.60
N PRO A 356 -1.91 -8.37 17.76
CA PRO A 356 -2.97 -7.49 18.24
C PRO A 356 -3.38 -6.45 17.19
N GLY A 357 -4.68 -6.22 17.07
CA GLY A 357 -5.25 -5.31 16.08
C GLY A 357 -6.59 -5.79 15.54
N ARG A 358 -7.14 -5.01 14.61
CA ARG A 358 -8.42 -5.31 13.96
C ARG A 358 -8.21 -6.04 12.65
N TYR A 359 -9.00 -7.08 12.44
CA TYR A 359 -9.05 -7.88 11.23
C TYR A 359 -10.46 -7.82 10.65
N THR A 360 -10.59 -8.06 9.35
CA THR A 360 -11.85 -8.31 8.67
C THR A 360 -11.93 -9.79 8.34
N VAL A 361 -13.11 -10.38 8.52
CA VAL A 361 -13.36 -11.79 8.20
C VAL A 361 -14.35 -11.89 7.05
N TRP A 362 -14.02 -12.72 6.07
CA TRP A 362 -14.82 -12.94 4.86
C TRP A 362 -15.07 -14.42 4.59
N ALA A 363 -16.18 -14.71 3.92
CA ALA A 363 -16.53 -15.97 3.28
C ALA A 363 -16.97 -15.68 1.83
N GLY A 364 -16.10 -15.96 0.87
CA GLY A 364 -16.29 -15.63 -0.54
C GLY A 364 -16.37 -14.12 -0.72
N HIS A 365 -17.54 -13.64 -1.14
CA HIS A 365 -17.87 -12.20 -1.22
C HIS A 365 -18.83 -11.75 -0.11
N ARG A 366 -19.17 -12.65 0.81
CA ARG A 366 -20.00 -12.40 1.99
C ARG A 366 -19.09 -12.19 3.19
N GLY A 367 -19.52 -11.42 4.17
CA GLY A 367 -18.69 -11.01 5.31
C GLY A 367 -18.39 -9.51 5.29
N GLY A 368 -17.39 -9.08 6.06
CA GLY A 368 -17.15 -7.65 6.34
C GLY A 368 -17.43 -7.27 7.80
N TRP A 369 -17.42 -8.24 8.70
CA TRP A 369 -17.40 -8.01 10.14
C TRP A 369 -15.96 -8.03 10.66
N TYR A 370 -15.75 -7.41 11.81
CA TYR A 370 -14.46 -7.17 12.41
C TYR A 370 -14.12 -8.19 13.50
N LEU A 371 -12.88 -8.66 13.50
CA LEU A 371 -12.28 -9.43 14.57
C LEU A 371 -11.22 -8.58 15.28
N ASP A 372 -11.52 -8.16 16.51
CA ASP A 372 -10.58 -7.46 17.38
C ASP A 372 -9.74 -8.48 18.16
N VAL A 373 -8.44 -8.50 17.86
CA VAL A 373 -7.46 -9.41 18.45
C VAL A 373 -6.65 -8.69 19.52
N ASP A 374 -6.62 -9.27 20.72
CA ASP A 374 -5.79 -8.81 21.84
C ASP A 374 -5.34 -9.99 22.72
N GLU A 375 -4.69 -9.74 23.86
CA GLU A 375 -4.20 -10.83 24.74
C GLU A 375 -5.31 -11.50 25.56
N THR A 376 -6.49 -10.88 25.66
CA THR A 376 -7.56 -11.24 26.61
C THR A 376 -8.79 -11.85 25.94
N GLY A 377 -8.85 -11.87 24.61
CA GLY A 377 -9.99 -12.40 23.88
C GLY A 377 -10.17 -13.93 24.03
N PRO A 378 -11.30 -14.47 23.56
CA PRO A 378 -11.55 -15.92 23.49
C PRO A 378 -10.49 -16.67 22.67
N GLY A 379 -10.15 -17.88 23.10
CA GLY A 379 -9.21 -18.76 22.40
C GLY A 379 -9.84 -19.74 21.41
N GLU A 380 -11.16 -19.81 21.37
CA GLU A 380 -11.91 -20.59 20.38
C GLU A 380 -12.88 -19.66 19.66
N LEU A 381 -12.93 -19.80 18.34
CA LEU A 381 -13.80 -19.05 17.45
C LEU A 381 -14.39 -20.04 16.44
N VAL A 382 -15.71 -20.11 16.36
CA VAL A 382 -16.40 -20.76 15.24
C VAL A 382 -16.86 -19.63 14.32
N TYR A 383 -16.57 -19.75 13.03
CA TYR A 383 -17.05 -18.79 12.05
C TYR A 383 -18.58 -18.80 12.05
N GLU A 384 -19.16 -17.63 12.21
CA GLU A 384 -20.58 -17.37 12.00
C GLU A 384 -20.71 -16.21 11.03
N ASP A 385 -21.76 -16.24 10.20
CA ASP A 385 -22.08 -15.09 9.38
C ASP A 385 -22.68 -14.00 10.27
N HIS A 386 -21.99 -12.86 10.35
CA HIS A 386 -22.42 -11.72 11.15
C HIS A 386 -22.83 -10.56 10.23
N PRO A 387 -23.75 -9.68 10.68
CA PRO A 387 -24.03 -8.44 9.98
C PRO A 387 -22.75 -7.62 9.76
N GLU A 388 -22.66 -6.96 8.62
CA GLU A 388 -21.52 -6.10 8.28
C GLU A 388 -21.23 -5.08 9.40
N GLY A 389 -19.95 -4.91 9.73
CA GLY A 389 -19.50 -4.02 10.82
C GLY A 389 -19.65 -4.56 12.24
N THR A 390 -20.20 -5.76 12.44
CA THR A 390 -20.20 -6.44 13.76
C THR A 390 -18.76 -6.62 14.25
N VAL A 391 -18.52 -6.50 15.56
CA VAL A 391 -17.18 -6.71 16.14
C VAL A 391 -17.21 -7.92 17.07
N VAL A 392 -16.37 -8.91 16.79
CA VAL A 392 -16.12 -10.09 17.62
C VAL A 392 -14.69 -10.00 18.16
N ARG A 393 -14.42 -10.62 19.32
CA ARG A 393 -13.08 -10.62 19.93
C ARG A 393 -12.44 -12.00 19.86
N ALA A 394 -11.12 -12.05 19.77
CA ALA A 394 -10.31 -13.25 19.89
C ALA A 394 -8.95 -12.96 20.53
N ASN A 395 -8.28 -13.99 21.06
CA ASN A 395 -6.89 -13.84 21.49
C ASN A 395 -5.91 -13.86 20.30
N THR A 396 -4.61 -13.72 20.57
CA THR A 396 -3.54 -13.71 19.54
C THR A 396 -3.23 -15.06 18.90
N ARG A 397 -3.80 -16.16 19.41
CA ARG A 397 -3.68 -17.51 18.83
C ARG A 397 -5.00 -18.27 18.92
N PRO A 398 -6.07 -17.77 18.28
CA PRO A 398 -7.37 -18.40 18.42
C PRO A 398 -7.40 -19.69 17.61
N THR A 399 -8.11 -20.69 18.10
CA THR A 399 -8.52 -21.84 17.31
C THR A 399 -9.77 -21.44 16.55
N VAL A 400 -9.65 -21.24 15.25
CA VAL A 400 -10.72 -20.80 14.35
C VAL A 400 -11.27 -21.99 13.56
N THR A 401 -12.57 -22.23 13.64
CA THR A 401 -13.25 -23.27 12.85
C THR A 401 -14.14 -22.63 11.79
N PHE A 402 -13.86 -22.90 10.53
CA PHE A 402 -14.68 -22.53 9.39
C PHE A 402 -15.56 -23.72 8.99
N GLU A 403 -16.86 -23.50 8.88
CA GLU A 403 -17.82 -24.51 8.42
C GLU A 403 -18.49 -23.98 7.14
N ASN A 404 -18.54 -24.82 6.10
CA ASN A 404 -19.22 -24.49 4.86
C ASN A 404 -20.51 -25.31 4.74
N ASP A 405 -21.64 -24.70 5.08
CA ASP A 405 -22.98 -25.28 4.95
C ASP A 405 -23.58 -25.10 3.55
N GLY A 406 -22.84 -24.50 2.63
CA GLY A 406 -23.22 -24.28 1.24
C GLY A 406 -23.09 -25.51 0.34
N THR A 407 -23.50 -25.33 -0.91
CA THR A 407 -23.44 -26.34 -1.97
C THR A 407 -22.15 -26.32 -2.78
N ASP A 408 -21.44 -25.21 -2.75
CA ASP A 408 -20.21 -24.96 -3.50
C ASP A 408 -19.03 -24.75 -2.54
N GLU A 409 -17.81 -24.81 -3.05
CA GLU A 409 -16.61 -24.49 -2.26
C GLU A 409 -16.62 -23.00 -1.87
N GLU A 410 -16.31 -22.73 -0.60
CA GLU A 410 -16.32 -21.38 -0.04
C GLU A 410 -14.91 -20.99 0.43
N LEU A 411 -14.46 -19.80 0.05
CA LEU A 411 -13.15 -19.28 0.43
C LEU A 411 -13.26 -18.39 1.68
N PHE A 412 -12.72 -18.83 2.80
CA PHE A 412 -12.68 -18.03 4.02
C PHE A 412 -11.37 -17.26 4.11
N THR A 413 -11.44 -15.98 4.50
CA THR A 413 -10.24 -15.16 4.75
C THR A 413 -10.31 -14.42 6.08
N ILE A 414 -9.15 -14.24 6.71
CA ILE A 414 -8.92 -13.30 7.80
C ILE A 414 -7.81 -12.36 7.36
N GLU A 415 -8.14 -11.09 7.21
CA GLU A 415 -7.22 -10.07 6.74
C GLU A 415 -7.12 -8.89 7.70
N ARG A 416 -6.00 -8.18 7.74
CA ARG A 416 -5.89 -6.96 8.54
C ARG A 416 -6.88 -5.93 8.02
N ALA A 417 -7.73 -5.38 8.89
CA ALA A 417 -8.71 -4.36 8.49
C ALA A 417 -8.03 -3.06 8.08
N THR A 418 -6.87 -2.75 8.66
CA THR A 418 -6.09 -1.58 8.29
C THR A 418 -5.42 -1.77 6.94
N TRP A 419 -5.54 -0.76 6.09
CA TRP A 419 -4.71 -0.63 4.89
C TRP A 419 -3.28 -0.31 5.28
N SER A 420 -2.33 -0.69 4.42
CA SER A 420 -0.93 -0.36 4.63
C SER A 420 -0.75 1.16 4.61
N ASP A 421 -0.01 1.70 5.58
CA ASP A 421 0.39 3.11 5.62
C ASP A 421 1.63 3.38 4.75
N ASP A 422 1.81 2.59 3.70
CA ASP A 422 2.98 2.62 2.83
C ASP A 422 2.61 3.13 1.44
N ALA A 423 1.32 3.07 1.14
CA ALA A 423 0.77 3.60 -0.08
C ALA A 423 0.92 5.12 -0.08
N LEU A 424 1.58 5.64 -1.12
CA LEU A 424 1.47 7.05 -1.45
C LEU A 424 0.08 7.28 -2.04
N ARG A 425 -0.77 8.02 -1.32
CA ARG A 425 -2.14 8.29 -1.74
C ARG A 425 -2.22 9.55 -2.61
N PRO A 426 -3.19 9.66 -3.53
CA PRO A 426 -3.39 10.85 -4.35
C PRO A 426 -3.39 12.16 -3.58
N GLY A 427 -4.07 12.20 -2.43
CA GLY A 427 -4.14 13.41 -1.60
C GLY A 427 -2.79 13.88 -1.09
N MET A 428 -1.86 12.96 -0.82
CA MET A 428 -0.50 13.31 -0.41
C MET A 428 0.26 13.98 -1.56
N LEU A 429 0.15 13.42 -2.77
CA LEU A 429 0.86 13.92 -3.93
C LEU A 429 0.25 15.23 -4.48
N LEU A 430 -1.07 15.33 -4.52
CA LEU A 430 -1.78 16.53 -4.99
C LEU A 430 -1.64 17.73 -4.04
N SER A 431 -1.35 17.46 -2.76
CA SER A 431 -1.01 18.45 -1.74
C SER A 431 0.51 18.69 -1.61
N PHE A 432 1.32 18.17 -2.53
CA PHE A 432 2.76 18.40 -2.59
C PHE A 432 3.10 19.43 -3.67
N GLN A 433 3.70 20.56 -3.29
CA GLN A 433 3.93 21.69 -4.20
C GLN A 433 4.80 21.30 -5.39
N GLU A 434 5.88 20.57 -5.15
CA GLU A 434 6.80 20.13 -6.19
C GLU A 434 6.12 19.25 -7.25
N PHE A 435 5.14 18.43 -6.85
CA PHE A 435 4.35 17.68 -7.84
C PHE A 435 3.54 18.63 -8.74
N ARG A 436 2.86 19.61 -8.15
CA ARG A 436 2.04 20.58 -8.91
C ARG A 436 2.89 21.42 -9.86
N ASP A 437 4.13 21.72 -9.49
CA ASP A 437 5.06 22.49 -10.31
C ASP A 437 5.60 21.65 -11.49
N LEU A 438 6.02 20.41 -11.21
CA LEU A 438 6.66 19.53 -12.20
C LEU A 438 5.67 18.84 -13.16
N PHE A 439 4.44 18.61 -12.70
CA PHE A 439 3.39 17.84 -13.39
C PHE A 439 2.11 18.66 -13.56
N SER A 440 2.21 19.96 -13.78
CA SER A 440 1.06 20.85 -14.01
C SER A 440 0.19 20.47 -15.21
N GLU A 441 0.74 19.72 -16.18
CA GLU A 441 -0.01 19.15 -17.31
C GLU A 441 -0.76 17.86 -16.96
N ASP A 442 -0.46 17.24 -15.81
CA ASP A 442 -1.17 16.05 -15.35
C ASP A 442 -2.42 16.49 -14.57
N TYR A 443 -3.59 16.20 -15.13
CA TYR A 443 -4.88 16.64 -14.61
C TYR A 443 -5.85 15.48 -14.51
N ILE A 444 -6.85 15.63 -13.63
CA ILE A 444 -7.89 14.62 -13.42
C ILE A 444 -8.83 14.58 -14.63
N GLY A 445 -9.19 13.38 -15.11
CA GLY A 445 -10.20 13.22 -16.18
C GLY A 445 -11.52 13.90 -15.81
N ALA A 446 -12.27 14.44 -16.77
CA ALA A 446 -13.49 15.22 -16.48
C ALA A 446 -14.56 14.41 -15.73
N ASP A 447 -14.63 13.11 -15.99
CA ASP A 447 -15.59 12.19 -15.38
C ASP A 447 -15.07 11.55 -14.08
N VAL A 448 -13.84 11.87 -13.66
CA VAL A 448 -13.19 11.28 -12.47
C VAL A 448 -13.36 12.20 -11.27
N LYS A 449 -13.88 11.63 -10.19
CA LYS A 449 -13.85 12.23 -8.86
C LYS A 449 -12.88 11.39 -8.02
N LEU A 450 -11.74 11.97 -7.70
CA LEU A 450 -10.70 11.25 -6.98
C LEU A 450 -10.82 11.57 -5.50
N ALA A 451 -11.09 10.58 -4.66
CA ALA A 451 -10.99 10.80 -3.23
C ALA A 451 -9.53 10.99 -2.81
N VAL A 452 -9.30 12.05 -2.05
CA VAL A 452 -7.96 12.44 -1.58
C VAL A 452 -7.81 12.29 -0.07
N GLY A 453 -8.76 11.59 0.56
CA GLY A 453 -8.80 11.43 2.01
C GLY A 453 -8.99 12.75 2.75
N GLU A 454 -8.58 12.78 4.02
CA GLU A 454 -8.60 14.00 4.82
C GLU A 454 -7.50 14.97 4.38
N GLN A 455 -7.88 16.24 4.22
CA GLN A 455 -6.98 17.33 3.92
C GLN A 455 -7.26 18.50 4.87
N THR A 456 -6.23 19.26 5.22
CA THR A 456 -6.36 20.53 5.94
C THR A 456 -6.28 21.68 4.96
N LEU A 457 -7.40 22.38 4.82
CA LEU A 457 -7.51 23.53 3.93
C LEU A 457 -7.18 24.79 4.71
N LEU A 458 -6.23 25.55 4.18
CA LEU A 458 -5.87 26.86 4.66
C LEU A 458 -6.41 27.90 3.69
N PHE A 459 -7.09 28.90 4.23
CA PHE A 459 -7.40 30.10 3.47
C PHE A 459 -6.79 31.33 4.13
N THR A 460 -6.19 32.20 3.32
CA THR A 460 -5.83 33.57 3.71
C THR A 460 -6.78 34.56 3.05
N ASP A 461 -6.95 35.73 3.67
CA ASP A 461 -7.66 36.85 3.08
C ASP A 461 -7.07 38.17 3.58
N VAL A 462 -7.00 39.18 2.71
CA VAL A 462 -6.45 40.50 3.07
C VAL A 462 -7.55 41.36 3.66
N VAL A 463 -7.37 41.75 4.92
CA VAL A 463 -8.33 42.59 5.64
C VAL A 463 -8.38 43.97 5.01
N GLY A 464 -9.57 44.39 4.58
CA GLY A 464 -9.80 45.73 4.03
C GLY A 464 -9.26 45.93 2.61
N SER A 465 -9.07 44.86 1.84
CA SER A 465 -8.45 44.92 0.51
C SER A 465 -9.14 45.87 -0.46
N THR A 466 -10.48 45.92 -0.49
CA THR A 466 -11.21 46.86 -1.35
C THR A 466 -10.84 48.33 -1.06
N ALA A 467 -10.71 48.69 0.22
CA ALA A 467 -10.28 50.03 0.62
C ALA A 467 -8.80 50.28 0.31
N PHE A 468 -7.97 49.24 0.41
CA PHE A 468 -6.56 49.29 0.02
C PHE A 468 -6.39 49.60 -1.48
N TYR A 469 -7.12 48.89 -2.35
CA TYR A 469 -7.13 49.18 -3.80
C TYR A 469 -7.62 50.61 -4.10
N ALA A 470 -8.72 51.04 -3.47
CA ALA A 470 -9.27 52.37 -3.68
C ALA A 470 -8.32 53.51 -3.28
N SER A 471 -7.52 53.32 -2.22
CA SER A 471 -6.61 54.35 -1.70
C SER A 471 -5.26 54.42 -2.43
N ARG A 472 -4.75 53.28 -2.93
CA ARG A 472 -3.41 53.18 -3.55
C ARG A 472 -3.44 53.18 -5.09
N GLY A 473 -4.59 52.86 -5.68
CA GLY A 473 -4.73 52.60 -7.11
C GLY A 473 -4.24 51.20 -7.52
N ASP A 474 -4.86 50.64 -8.55
CA ASP A 474 -4.70 49.22 -8.91
C ASP A 474 -3.24 48.77 -9.15
N PRO A 475 -2.38 49.52 -9.87
CA PRO A 475 -1.02 49.06 -10.13
C PRO A 475 -0.17 48.96 -8.86
N ALA A 476 -0.28 49.94 -7.95
CA ALA A 476 0.51 49.97 -6.72
C ALA A 476 -0.01 48.93 -5.70
N ALA A 477 -1.33 48.75 -5.61
CA ALA A 477 -1.92 47.71 -4.78
C ALA A 477 -1.52 46.31 -5.27
N PHE A 478 -1.54 46.07 -6.58
CA PHE A 478 -1.16 44.78 -7.16
C PHE A 478 0.31 44.41 -6.88
N VAL A 479 1.24 45.37 -6.85
CA VAL A 479 2.65 45.10 -6.48
C VAL A 479 2.76 44.57 -5.05
N GLU A 480 2.02 45.12 -4.11
CA GLU A 480 2.03 44.65 -2.72
C GLU A 480 1.34 43.29 -2.57
N ILE A 481 0.23 43.07 -3.30
CA ILE A 481 -0.45 41.76 -3.33
C ILE A 481 0.44 40.69 -3.95
N LYS A 482 1.22 41.02 -4.98
CA LYS A 482 2.18 40.08 -5.56
C LYS A 482 3.27 39.68 -4.56
N LYS A 483 3.89 40.65 -3.87
CA LYS A 483 4.86 40.36 -2.80
C LYS A 483 4.24 39.48 -1.71
N HIS A 484 2.96 39.74 -1.40
CA HIS A 484 2.21 38.92 -0.46
C HIS A 484 2.11 37.46 -0.92
N PHE A 485 1.73 37.22 -2.17
CA PHE A 485 1.67 35.87 -2.73
C PHE A 485 3.03 35.17 -2.72
N ASP A 486 4.09 35.86 -3.16
CA ASP A 486 5.44 35.28 -3.20
C ASP A 486 5.87 34.77 -1.79
N GLU A 487 5.59 35.55 -0.74
CA GLU A 487 5.90 35.19 0.65
C GLU A 487 5.03 34.04 1.16
N VAL A 488 3.70 34.10 0.94
CA VAL A 488 2.77 33.05 1.39
C VAL A 488 3.08 31.73 0.68
N PHE A 489 3.34 31.75 -0.63
CA PHE A 489 3.64 30.54 -1.39
C PHE A 489 4.91 29.87 -0.88
N ALA A 490 5.95 30.67 -0.60
CA ALA A 490 7.20 30.18 -0.04
C ALA A 490 7.03 29.59 1.39
N ILE A 491 6.14 30.15 2.21
CA ILE A 491 5.87 29.62 3.56
C ILE A 491 5.06 28.32 3.47
N VAL A 492 4.02 28.27 2.62
CA VAL A 492 3.21 27.06 2.40
C VAL A 492 4.10 25.90 1.94
N ALA A 493 4.93 26.10 0.92
CA ALA A 493 5.82 25.07 0.41
C ALA A 493 6.84 24.58 1.46
N ARG A 494 7.47 25.50 2.21
CA ARG A 494 8.43 25.14 3.29
C ARG A 494 7.79 24.33 4.42
N ASN A 495 6.50 24.49 4.64
CA ASN A 495 5.73 23.73 5.63
C ASN A 495 4.96 22.57 4.96
N ARG A 496 5.47 22.02 3.84
CA ARG A 496 4.96 20.79 3.22
C ARG A 496 3.48 20.87 2.83
N GLY A 497 3.00 22.08 2.49
CA GLY A 497 1.71 22.29 1.87
C GLY A 497 1.84 22.62 0.39
N ALA A 498 0.70 22.75 -0.27
CA ALA A 498 0.63 23.20 -1.65
C ALA A 498 -0.40 24.30 -1.83
N VAL A 499 -0.07 25.28 -2.66
CA VAL A 499 -1.02 26.31 -3.09
C VAL A 499 -1.92 25.71 -4.16
N VAL A 500 -3.22 25.70 -3.89
CA VAL A 500 -4.23 25.18 -4.82
C VAL A 500 -4.51 26.23 -5.89
N LYS A 501 -4.89 27.44 -5.45
CA LYS A 501 -5.25 28.58 -6.29
C LYS A 501 -5.33 29.87 -5.48
N THR A 502 -5.38 30.99 -6.19
CA THR A 502 -5.71 32.32 -5.64
C THR A 502 -7.13 32.71 -6.02
N ILE A 503 -7.82 33.44 -5.14
CA ILE A 503 -9.18 33.97 -5.37
C ILE A 503 -9.15 35.46 -5.06
N GLY A 504 -8.95 36.30 -6.09
CA GLY A 504 -8.65 37.72 -5.86
C GLY A 504 -7.31 37.86 -5.15
N ASP A 505 -7.33 38.40 -3.94
CA ASP A 505 -6.24 38.59 -2.98
C ASP A 505 -6.12 37.48 -1.92
N ALA A 506 -7.05 36.52 -1.92
CA ALA A 506 -7.03 35.36 -1.04
C ALA A 506 -6.18 34.22 -1.61
N VAL A 507 -5.53 33.45 -0.74
CA VAL A 507 -4.83 32.21 -1.08
C VAL A 507 -5.59 31.02 -0.51
N MET A 508 -5.82 30.01 -1.35
CA MET A 508 -6.26 28.68 -0.92
C MET A 508 -5.08 27.72 -1.01
N ALA A 509 -4.74 27.10 0.12
CA ALA A 509 -3.69 26.09 0.23
C ALA A 509 -4.23 24.81 0.90
N THR A 510 -3.54 23.71 0.68
CA THR A 510 -3.85 22.39 1.23
C THR A 510 -2.64 21.80 1.92
N PHE A 511 -2.88 21.03 2.97
CA PHE A 511 -1.88 20.32 3.75
C PHE A 511 -2.40 18.93 4.11
N VAL A 512 -1.53 17.92 4.08
CA VAL A 512 -1.83 16.60 4.65
C VAL A 512 -1.82 16.67 6.19
N SER A 513 -0.92 17.47 6.75
CA SER A 513 -0.71 17.62 8.20
C SER A 513 -1.41 18.90 8.72
N PRO A 514 -2.39 18.77 9.62
CA PRO A 514 -3.02 19.91 10.28
C PRO A 514 -2.02 20.78 11.06
N LEU A 515 -1.03 20.14 11.68
CA LEU A 515 0.04 20.83 12.43
C LEU A 515 0.92 21.67 11.49
N ASP A 516 1.28 21.13 10.33
CA ASP A 516 2.10 21.87 9.38
C ASP A 516 1.34 23.08 8.81
N SER A 517 0.03 22.94 8.58
CA SER A 517 -0.87 24.04 8.21
C SER A 517 -0.91 25.15 9.27
N LEU A 518 -0.99 24.78 10.55
CA LEU A 518 -0.97 25.73 11.66
C LEU A 518 0.38 26.44 11.80
N LYS A 519 1.50 25.72 11.66
CA LYS A 519 2.85 26.29 11.66
C LYS A 519 3.04 27.27 10.49
N ALA A 520 2.56 26.90 9.30
CA ALA A 520 2.55 27.79 8.13
C ALA A 520 1.75 29.06 8.44
N SER A 521 0.57 28.93 9.05
CA SER A 521 -0.29 30.06 9.40
C SER A 521 0.37 31.03 10.37
N GLN A 522 1.06 30.52 11.39
CA GLN A 522 1.83 31.35 12.33
C GLN A 522 2.99 32.07 11.61
N GLN A 523 3.74 31.37 10.76
CA GLN A 523 4.84 31.94 10.00
C GLN A 523 4.36 33.01 9.01
N ILE A 524 3.19 32.81 8.39
CA ILE A 524 2.54 33.84 7.55
C ILE A 524 2.26 35.07 8.39
N HIS A 525 1.61 34.95 9.56
CA HIS A 525 1.39 36.11 10.43
C HIS A 525 2.69 36.79 10.87
N ALA A 526 3.75 36.03 11.15
CA ALA A 526 5.06 36.60 11.49
C ALA A 526 5.68 37.37 10.32
N ALA A 527 5.51 36.88 9.08
CA ALA A 527 5.94 37.59 7.88
C ALA A 527 5.15 38.88 7.65
N PHE A 528 3.88 38.96 8.08
CA PHE A 528 3.06 40.18 8.01
C PHE A 528 2.84 40.82 9.40
N HIS A 529 3.84 40.76 10.28
CA HIS A 529 3.71 41.24 11.66
C HIS A 529 3.25 42.71 11.74
N PRO A 530 2.34 43.09 12.67
CA PRO A 530 1.79 44.46 12.78
C PRO A 530 2.82 45.58 13.06
N ALA A 531 4.06 45.21 13.40
CA ALA A 531 5.15 46.14 13.67
C ALA A 531 5.98 46.46 12.42
N ARG A 532 5.73 45.73 11.32
CA ARG A 532 6.35 45.99 10.03
C ARG A 532 5.71 47.22 9.40
N THR A 533 6.56 48.15 8.95
CA THR A 533 6.13 49.38 8.25
C THR A 533 6.34 49.27 6.74
N ASP A 534 7.04 48.24 6.29
CA ASP A 534 7.39 47.98 4.90
C ASP A 534 6.31 47.20 4.13
N THR A 535 5.28 46.70 4.82
CA THR A 535 4.07 46.13 4.22
C THR A 535 2.80 46.65 4.90
N PRO A 536 1.79 47.11 4.15
CA PRO A 536 0.49 47.51 4.70
C PRO A 536 -0.49 46.34 4.82
N ILE A 537 -0.12 45.14 4.37
CA ILE A 537 -1.00 43.98 4.27
C ILE A 537 -1.29 43.41 5.66
N ARG A 538 -2.57 43.20 5.94
CA ARG A 538 -3.06 42.51 7.13
C ARG A 538 -3.86 41.29 6.71
N LEU A 539 -3.59 40.15 7.31
CA LEU A 539 -4.22 38.89 6.92
C LEU A 539 -5.11 38.36 8.04
N ARG A 540 -6.15 37.65 7.63
CA ARG A 540 -6.86 36.68 8.46
C ARG A 540 -6.69 35.29 7.86
N ILE A 541 -6.67 34.28 8.72
CA ILE A 541 -6.45 32.89 8.29
C ILE A 541 -7.55 32.00 8.86
N SER A 542 -8.00 31.04 8.06
CA SER A 542 -8.86 29.95 8.54
C SER A 542 -8.36 28.58 8.13
N LEU A 543 -8.60 27.60 9.00
CA LEU A 543 -8.18 26.20 8.85
C LEU A 543 -9.36 25.26 9.06
N ASN A 544 -9.51 24.28 8.18
CA ASN A 544 -10.44 23.18 8.41
C ASN A 544 -9.89 21.86 7.85
N THR A 545 -9.95 20.81 8.67
CA THR A 545 -9.55 19.45 8.31
C THR A 545 -10.78 18.57 8.06
N GLY A 546 -10.72 17.74 7.02
CA GLY A 546 -11.76 16.75 6.74
C GLY A 546 -11.66 16.15 5.33
N PRO A 547 -12.53 15.20 4.97
CA PRO A 547 -12.49 14.50 3.70
C PRO A 547 -12.73 15.45 2.53
N CYS A 548 -11.97 15.25 1.45
CA CYS A 548 -12.09 16.02 0.21
C CYS A 548 -12.09 15.11 -1.02
N ILE A 549 -12.61 15.64 -2.12
CA ILE A 549 -12.39 15.10 -3.46
C ILE A 549 -11.50 16.06 -4.24
N ALA A 550 -10.59 15.52 -5.04
CA ALA A 550 -9.93 16.27 -6.09
C ALA A 550 -10.71 16.13 -7.39
N VAL A 551 -10.85 17.24 -8.10
CA VAL A 551 -11.51 17.32 -9.40
C VAL A 551 -10.69 18.18 -10.33
N ARG A 552 -10.97 18.12 -11.63
CA ARG A 552 -10.41 19.07 -12.58
C ARG A 552 -11.23 20.36 -12.59
N LEU A 553 -10.57 21.47 -12.31
CA LEU A 553 -11.10 22.81 -12.59
C LEU A 553 -10.03 23.60 -13.35
N ASN A 554 -10.27 23.82 -14.65
CA ASN A 554 -9.28 24.34 -15.61
C ASN A 554 -8.11 23.35 -15.87
N ALA A 555 -6.87 23.85 -15.91
CA ALA A 555 -5.67 23.06 -16.19
C ALA A 555 -5.14 22.29 -14.96
N ASN A 556 -5.49 22.70 -13.74
CA ASN A 556 -4.91 22.16 -12.51
C ASN A 556 -5.94 21.34 -11.70
N ALA A 557 -5.43 20.42 -10.87
CA ALA A 557 -6.24 19.74 -9.86
C ALA A 557 -6.73 20.72 -8.79
N ASP A 558 -8.02 20.67 -8.45
CA ASP A 558 -8.67 21.52 -7.45
C ASP A 558 -9.35 20.64 -6.40
N PHE A 559 -9.58 21.19 -5.20
CA PHE A 559 -10.20 20.47 -4.09
C PHE A 559 -11.64 20.93 -3.89
N PHE A 560 -12.55 19.97 -3.75
CA PHE A 560 -13.98 20.20 -3.55
C PHE A 560 -14.51 19.37 -2.39
N GLY A 561 -15.60 19.85 -1.78
CA GLY A 561 -16.30 19.15 -0.70
C GLY A 561 -16.79 20.08 0.41
N GLY A 562 -17.52 19.51 1.37
CA GLY A 562 -18.00 20.25 2.55
C GLY A 562 -16.86 20.88 3.35
N THR A 563 -15.73 20.17 3.45
CA THR A 563 -14.52 20.62 4.16
C THR A 563 -13.98 21.93 3.60
N VAL A 564 -13.87 22.05 2.27
CA VAL A 564 -13.40 23.27 1.59
C VAL A 564 -14.34 24.44 1.85
N ASN A 565 -15.66 24.19 1.73
CA ASN A 565 -16.68 25.21 1.94
C ASN A 565 -16.69 25.73 3.39
N ILE A 566 -16.50 24.84 4.37
CA ILE A 566 -16.39 25.23 5.78
C ILE A 566 -15.13 26.08 5.98
N ALA A 567 -13.97 25.62 5.50
CA ALA A 567 -12.70 26.35 5.60
C ALA A 567 -12.84 27.81 5.12
N ALA A 568 -13.40 28.00 3.92
CA ALA A 568 -13.62 29.32 3.34
C ALA A 568 -14.53 30.21 4.21
N LYS A 569 -15.58 29.63 4.82
CA LYS A 569 -16.55 30.36 5.65
C LYS A 569 -16.01 30.71 7.03
N LEU A 570 -15.11 29.91 7.59
CA LEU A 570 -14.49 30.17 8.89
C LEU A 570 -13.65 31.46 8.92
N GLN A 571 -13.23 31.99 7.76
CA GLN A 571 -12.56 33.29 7.67
C GLN A 571 -13.39 34.43 8.27
N ALA A 572 -14.73 34.34 8.21
CA ALA A 572 -15.62 35.35 8.78
C ALA A 572 -15.54 35.45 10.32
N LEU A 573 -14.98 34.44 10.99
CA LEU A 573 -14.77 34.43 12.43
C LEU A 573 -13.40 34.97 12.85
N ALA A 574 -12.50 35.20 11.89
CA ALA A 574 -11.17 35.75 12.12
C ALA A 574 -11.09 37.22 11.71
N GLU A 575 -10.47 38.02 12.56
CA GLU A 575 -10.01 39.38 12.27
C GLU A 575 -8.54 39.37 11.83
N GLY A 576 -7.96 40.55 11.60
CA GLY A 576 -6.53 40.67 11.30
C GLY A 576 -5.66 40.01 12.37
N TYR A 577 -4.63 39.29 11.94
CA TYR A 577 -3.68 38.57 12.79
C TYR A 577 -4.26 37.40 13.61
N GLN A 578 -5.46 36.94 13.24
CA GLN A 578 -6.11 35.80 13.87
C GLN A 578 -6.11 34.57 12.96
N ILE A 579 -6.19 33.41 13.59
CA ILE A 579 -6.37 32.10 12.95
C ILE A 579 -7.65 31.48 13.51
N ALA A 580 -8.65 31.22 12.67
CA ALA A 580 -9.84 30.45 13.05
C ALA A 580 -9.70 29.01 12.55
N MET A 581 -9.59 28.04 13.46
CA MET A 581 -9.44 26.63 13.10
C MET A 581 -10.62 25.80 13.59
N SER A 582 -11.09 24.86 12.78
CA SER A 582 -12.12 23.92 13.21
C SER A 582 -11.64 23.02 14.35
N GLU A 583 -12.57 22.48 15.13
CA GLU A 583 -12.26 21.54 16.21
C GLU A 583 -11.51 20.29 15.70
N ALA A 584 -11.82 19.83 14.48
CA ALA A 584 -11.08 18.74 13.84
C ALA A 584 -9.60 19.09 13.61
N THR A 585 -9.31 20.34 13.24
CA THR A 585 -7.93 20.84 13.12
C THR A 585 -7.26 20.91 14.49
N TYR A 586 -7.95 21.42 15.50
CA TYR A 586 -7.42 21.56 16.85
C TYR A 586 -7.09 20.22 17.53
N ARG A 587 -7.93 19.20 17.32
CA ARG A 587 -7.75 17.85 17.89
C ARG A 587 -6.72 16.99 17.17
N ALA A 588 -6.19 17.44 16.05
CA ALA A 588 -5.19 16.70 15.32
C ALA A 588 -3.90 16.53 16.16
N PRO A 589 -3.19 15.40 16.01
CA PRO A 589 -1.97 15.13 16.80
C PRO A 589 -0.95 16.28 16.69
N GLY A 590 -0.44 16.73 17.84
CA GLY A 590 0.60 17.76 17.93
C GLY A 590 0.11 19.21 17.86
N VAL A 591 -1.14 19.46 17.47
CA VAL A 591 -1.69 20.83 17.33
C VAL A 591 -1.88 21.49 18.70
N ALA A 592 -2.53 20.81 19.63
CA ALA A 592 -2.76 21.34 20.97
C ALA A 592 -1.43 21.59 21.72
N GLU A 593 -0.48 20.65 21.61
CA GLU A 593 0.86 20.79 22.20
C GLU A 593 1.59 22.01 21.63
N PHE A 594 1.59 22.17 20.31
CA PHE A 594 2.20 23.33 19.66
C PHE A 594 1.56 24.64 20.11
N LEU A 595 0.23 24.71 20.22
CA LEU A 595 -0.47 25.92 20.69
C LEU A 595 -0.08 26.29 22.14
N VAL A 596 0.10 25.29 23.00
CA VAL A 596 0.60 25.49 24.38
C VAL A 596 2.03 26.04 24.36
N GLU A 597 2.91 25.48 23.54
CA GLU A 597 4.29 25.99 23.38
C GLU A 597 4.33 27.44 22.91
N GLN A 598 3.38 27.84 22.06
CA GLN A 598 3.25 29.22 21.59
C GLN A 598 2.53 30.16 22.59
N ASN A 599 2.14 29.67 23.77
CA ASN A 599 1.30 30.40 24.74
C ASN A 599 0.04 30.99 24.07
N ALA A 600 -0.61 30.21 23.22
CA ALA A 600 -1.72 30.68 22.40
C ALA A 600 -2.93 31.10 23.25
N SER A 601 -3.44 32.31 23.01
CA SER A 601 -4.73 32.76 23.54
C SER A 601 -5.84 32.27 22.61
N LEU A 602 -6.57 31.25 23.06
CA LEU A 602 -7.65 30.61 22.33
C LEU A 602 -9.02 31.09 22.81
N GLU A 603 -9.89 31.42 21.87
CA GLU A 603 -11.31 31.66 22.10
C GLU A 603 -12.14 30.55 21.46
N GLU A 604 -13.14 30.09 22.18
CA GLU A 604 -14.09 29.09 21.68
C GLU A 604 -15.25 29.78 20.97
N LEU A 605 -15.48 29.41 19.71
CA LEU A 605 -16.54 29.94 18.88
C LEU A 605 -17.34 28.81 18.25
N VAL A 606 -18.53 29.14 17.75
CA VAL A 606 -19.36 28.23 16.96
C VAL A 606 -19.72 28.92 15.66
N TYR A 607 -19.47 28.24 14.54
CA TYR A 607 -19.96 28.64 13.24
C TYR A 607 -21.30 27.96 12.95
N GLU A 608 -22.37 28.75 12.87
CA GLU A 608 -23.70 28.28 12.50
C GLU A 608 -24.06 28.70 11.07
N SER A 609 -24.66 27.79 10.32
CA SER A 609 -25.17 28.09 8.98
C SER A 609 -26.35 27.20 8.65
N LYS A 610 -27.41 27.78 8.07
CA LYS A 610 -28.57 27.03 7.57
C LYS A 610 -28.22 25.97 6.51
N ALA A 611 -27.04 26.10 5.91
CA ALA A 611 -26.53 25.17 4.90
C ALA A 611 -25.76 23.97 5.48
N LEU A 612 -25.52 23.94 6.80
CA LEU A 612 -24.84 22.83 7.48
C LEU A 612 -25.85 22.03 8.31
N LYS A 613 -25.65 20.71 8.38
CA LYS A 613 -26.48 19.82 9.22
C LYS A 613 -26.25 20.07 10.71
N GLU A 614 -25.01 20.37 11.08
CA GLU A 614 -24.57 20.60 12.45
C GLU A 614 -23.69 21.86 12.52
N PRO A 615 -23.73 22.62 13.62
CA PRO A 615 -22.80 23.70 13.87
C PRO A 615 -21.35 23.20 13.91
N VAL A 616 -20.40 24.04 13.48
CA VAL A 616 -18.98 23.71 13.53
C VAL A 616 -18.36 24.40 14.74
N ALA A 617 -17.79 23.62 15.66
CA ALA A 617 -16.99 24.15 16.75
C ALA A 617 -15.64 24.69 16.23
N VAL A 618 -15.23 25.85 16.72
CA VAL A 618 -14.08 26.60 16.22
C VAL A 618 -13.21 27.07 17.40
N ARG A 619 -11.89 27.00 17.22
CA ARG A 619 -10.90 27.64 18.10
C ARG A 619 -10.31 28.82 17.34
N ARG A 620 -10.37 30.01 17.93
CA ARG A 620 -9.76 31.21 17.37
C ARG A 620 -8.51 31.57 18.16
N TRP A 621 -7.37 31.62 17.49
CA TRP A 621 -6.11 32.05 18.06
C TRP A 621 -5.79 33.47 17.60
N THR A 622 -5.60 34.39 18.55
CA THR A 622 -5.03 35.71 18.27
C THR A 622 -3.50 35.63 18.34
N VAL A 623 -2.84 35.67 17.17
CA VAL A 623 -1.38 35.53 17.07
C VAL A 623 -0.69 36.83 17.45
N PHE A 624 -1.18 37.96 16.93
CA PHE A 624 -0.74 39.30 17.31
C PHE A 624 -1.94 40.17 17.65
N ARG A 625 -1.73 41.15 18.53
CA ARG A 625 -2.70 42.22 18.81
C ARG A 625 -2.23 43.48 18.12
N GLU A 626 -3.16 44.26 17.60
CA GLU A 626 -2.86 45.62 17.15
C GLU A 626 -2.42 46.45 18.35
N ALA A 627 -1.36 47.24 18.15
CA ALA A 627 -0.76 48.09 19.18
C ALA A 627 -1.60 49.33 19.49
#